data_AF-A0A4U1YYZ3-F1
#
_entry.id   AF-A0A4U1YYZ3-F1
#
_cell.length_a   1.000
_cell.length_b   1.000
_cell.length_c   1.000
_cell.angle_alpha   90.00
_cell.angle_beta   90.00
_cell.angle_gamma   90.00
#
_symmetry.space_group_name_H-M   'P 1'
#
loop_
_entity.id
_entity.type
_entity.pdbx_description
1 polymer ?
#
loop_
_entity_poly.entity_id
_entity_poly.type
_entity_poly.pdbx_seq_one_letter_code
_entity_poly.pdbx_strand_id
1 'polypeptide(L)' 'MTESKKPLTQTDVRRIQSTTAKANGGKTPKGSFAAKAQSVVDKRSK' A
#
# COMPACT_ATOMS: atom_id res chain seq x y z
N MET A 1 -15.61 9.48 19.85
CA MET A 1 -14.19 9.35 19.45
C MET A 1 -14.14 9.28 17.93
N THR A 2 -14.00 10.41 17.24
CA THR A 2 -13.88 10.40 15.78
C THR A 2 -12.46 10.00 15.43
N GLU A 3 -12.27 8.80 14.92
CA GLU A 3 -10.96 8.27 14.55
C GLU A 3 -10.32 9.17 13.49
N SER A 4 -9.26 9.88 13.87
CA SER A 4 -8.48 10.70 12.95
C SER A 4 -7.97 9.81 11.81
N LYS A 5 -8.56 9.97 10.62
CA LYS A 5 -8.21 9.23 9.42
C LYS A 5 -6.72 9.46 9.11
N LYS A 6 -5.85 8.55 9.56
CA LYS A 6 -4.43 8.61 9.22
C LYS A 6 -4.31 8.43 7.71
N PRO A 7 -3.79 9.41 6.97
CA PRO A 7 -3.60 9.26 5.55
C PRO A 7 -2.60 8.13 5.30
N LEU A 8 -2.94 7.22 4.38
CA LEU A 8 -2.04 6.16 3.96
C LEU A 8 -0.78 6.80 3.36
N THR A 9 0.37 6.61 4.00
CA THR A 9 1.65 7.21 3.56
C THR A 9 2.41 6.27 2.63
N GLN A 10 3.38 6.79 1.86
CA GLN A 10 4.28 5.93 1.06
C GLN A 10 4.99 4.88 1.93
N THR A 11 5.35 5.22 3.16
CA THR A 11 5.99 4.31 4.11
C THR A 11 5.07 3.18 4.55
N ASP A 12 3.78 3.46 4.76
CA ASP A 12 2.78 2.43 5.04
C ASP A 12 2.62 1.48 3.85
N VAL A 13 2.53 2.02 2.64
CA VAL A 13 2.39 1.21 1.43
C VAL A 13 3.61 0.33 1.20
N ARG A 14 4.84 0.83 1.41
CA ARG A 14 6.06 0.03 1.30
C ARG A 14 6.05 -1.16 2.26
N ARG A 15 5.56 -0.99 3.49
CA ARG A 15 5.37 -2.09 4.44
C ARG A 15 4.37 -3.12 3.93
N ILE A 16 3.21 -2.67 3.45
CA ILE A 16 2.15 -3.53 2.90
C ILE A 16 2.64 -4.29 1.66
N GLN A 17 3.41 -3.64 0.79
CA GLN A 17 4.03 -4.28 -0.37
C GLN A 17 5.06 -5.31 0.05
N SER A 18 5.90 -5.02 1.03
CA SER A 18 6.90 -5.97 1.53
C SER A 18 6.25 -7.24 2.09
N THR A 19 5.22 -7.11 2.92
CA THR A 19 4.50 -8.27 3.47
C THR A 19 3.80 -9.05 2.37
N THR A 20 3.16 -8.37 1.42
CA THR A 20 2.51 -9.01 0.27
C THR A 20 3.52 -9.74 -0.61
N ALA A 21 4.64 -9.11 -0.93
CA ALA A 21 5.71 -9.72 -1.71
C ALA A 21 6.26 -10.97 -1.02
N LYS A 22 6.55 -10.89 0.28
CA LYS A 22 6.99 -12.06 1.07
C LYS A 22 5.98 -13.21 1.02
N ALA A 23 4.68 -12.90 1.14
CA ALA A 23 3.62 -13.91 1.06
C ALA A 23 3.45 -14.54 -0.33
N ASN A 24 3.86 -13.83 -1.39
CA ASN A 24 3.67 -14.24 -2.79
C ASN A 24 5.00 -14.59 -3.49
N GLY A 25 6.02 -14.99 -2.74
CA GLY A 25 7.31 -15.43 -3.31
C GLY A 25 8.13 -14.30 -3.96
N GLY A 26 8.12 -13.11 -3.36
CA GLY A 26 8.85 -11.93 -3.82
C GLY A 26 8.09 -11.05 -4.83
N LYS A 27 6.81 -11.34 -5.10
CA LYS A 27 6.03 -10.62 -6.12
C LYS A 27 4.82 -9.94 -5.52
N THR A 28 4.50 -8.74 -5.98
CA THR A 28 3.25 -8.06 -5.62
C THR A 28 2.24 -8.29 -6.74
N PRO A 29 1.18 -9.09 -6.54
CA PRO A 29 0.24 -9.40 -7.63
C PRO A 29 -0.46 -8.14 -8.14
N LYS A 30 -0.66 -8.04 -9.46
CA LYS A 30 -1.49 -6.97 -10.04
C LYS A 30 -2.93 -7.14 -9.54
N GLY A 31 -3.54 -6.04 -9.09
CA GLY A 31 -4.88 -6.06 -8.49
C GLY A 31 -4.93 -6.38 -6.99
N SER A 32 -3.81 -6.77 -6.38
CA SER A 32 -3.70 -6.91 -4.93
C SER A 32 -3.93 -5.59 -4.20
N PHE A 33 -4.32 -5.66 -2.93
CA PHE A 33 -4.50 -4.48 -2.09
C PHE A 33 -3.25 -3.59 -2.07
N ALA A 34 -2.05 -4.18 -2.02
CA ALA A 34 -0.79 -3.47 -2.06
C ALA A 34 -0.58 -2.66 -3.35
N ALA A 35 -0.96 -3.22 -4.51
CA ALA A 35 -0.89 -2.53 -5.79
C ALA A 35 -1.89 -1.35 -5.85
N LYS A 36 -3.11 -1.55 -5.35
CA LYS A 36 -4.14 -0.50 -5.27
C LYS A 36 -3.72 0.62 -4.32
N ALA A 37 -3.19 0.26 -3.15
CA ALA A 37 -2.68 1.18 -2.14
C ALA A 37 -1.59 2.10 -2.72
N GLN A 38 -0.64 1.53 -3.46
CA GLN A 38 0.40 2.30 -4.15
C GLN A 38 -0.18 3.25 -5.18
N SER A 39 -1.11 2.79 -6.03
CA SER A 39 -1.76 3.66 -7.01
C SER A 39 -2.48 4.86 -6.38
N VAL A 40 -3.08 4.69 -5.20
CA VAL A 40 -3.74 5.81 -4.48
C VAL A 40 -2.72 6.82 -3.98
N VAL A 41 -1.60 6.35 -3.43
CA VAL A 41 -0.53 7.23 -2.93
C VAL A 41 0.20 7.93 -4.08
N ASP A 42 0.50 7.23 -5.18
CA ASP A 42 1.13 7.80 -6.37
C ASP A 42 0.27 8.89 -7.01
N LYS A 43 -1.06 8.67 -7.05
CA LYS A 43 -2.02 9.68 -7.52
C LYS A 43 -2.07 10.91 -6.61
N ARG A 44 -1.81 10.74 -5.31
CA ARG A 44 -1.82 11.82 -4.33
C ARG A 44 -0.50 12.60 -4.31
N SER A 45 0.61 11.98 -4.72
CA SER A 45 1.90 12.66 -4.86
C SER A 45 2.08 13.41 -6.18
N LYS A 46 1.04 13.46 -7.02
CA LYS A 46 1.01 14.19 -8.29
C LYS A 46 0.19 15.46 -8.12
#